data_AF-A0A1V6N1X6-F1
#
_entry.id   AF-A0A1V6N1X6-F1
#
_cell.length_a   1.000
_cell.length_b   1.000
_cell.length_c   1.000
_cell.angle_alpha   90.00
_cell.angle_beta   90.00
_cell.angle_gamma   90.00
#
_symmetry.space_group_name_H-M   'P 1'
#
loop_
_entity.id
_entity.type
_entity.pdbx_description
1 polymer ?
#
loop_
_entity_poly.entity_id
_entity_poly.type
_entity_poly.pdbx_seq_one_letter_code
_entity_poly.pdbx_strand_id
1 'polypeptide(L)'
;MLANTKNERNIEFLINKYKTKQPGEKWDKKREKENGKGAWNMKQKIRIAQIMMGRLNIKGKDKERVIRIIKDIDDFKQICANCSNEKIIAVICFYIMKINNTSIKIEDYKVFIENKLNEKSCLTIITKICNYYQTKTIIL
;
A
#
# COMPACT_ATOMS: atom_id res chain seq x y z
N MET A 1 -29.17 30.04 32.77
CA MET A 1 -28.26 31.18 32.50
C MET A 1 -27.00 30.64 31.84
N LEU A 2 -26.53 31.38 30.83
CA LEU A 2 -25.54 31.01 29.82
C LEU A 2 -24.12 30.80 30.39
N ALA A 3 -23.41 29.80 29.87
CA ALA A 3 -21.98 29.92 29.61
C ALA A 3 -21.66 29.25 28.26
N ASN A 4 -21.47 30.12 27.28
CA ASN A 4 -21.22 29.85 25.88
C ASN A 4 -19.74 29.49 25.73
N THR A 5 -19.36 28.21 25.76
CA THR A 5 -17.97 27.78 25.50
C THR A 5 -17.71 27.87 24.00
N LYS A 6 -17.42 29.09 23.54
CA LYS A 6 -16.81 29.35 22.24
C LYS A 6 -15.63 28.39 22.06
N ASN A 7 -15.64 27.66 20.95
CA ASN A 7 -14.50 26.98 20.35
C ASN A 7 -13.22 27.82 20.50
N GLU A 8 -12.47 27.60 21.58
CA GLU A 8 -11.13 28.14 21.71
C GLU A 8 -10.28 27.39 20.69
N ARG A 9 -9.97 28.09 19.60
CA ARG A 9 -8.93 27.71 18.66
C ARG A 9 -7.61 27.74 19.43
N ASN A 10 -7.36 26.72 20.24
CA ASN A 10 -6.15 26.54 21.03
C ASN A 10 -4.95 26.72 20.07
N ILE A 11 -3.89 27.38 20.54
CA ILE A 11 -2.68 27.66 19.76
C ILE A 11 -2.17 26.38 19.08
N GLU A 12 -2.30 25.25 19.75
CA GLU A 12 -1.93 23.93 19.24
C GLU A 12 -2.78 23.49 18.02
N PHE A 13 -4.09 23.79 18.05
CA PHE A 13 -5.00 23.58 16.93
C PHE A 13 -4.64 24.49 15.74
N LEU A 14 -4.30 25.77 16.01
CA LEU A 14 -3.87 26.70 14.96
C LEU A 14 -2.53 26.26 14.36
N ILE A 15 -1.55 25.87 15.17
CA ILE A 15 -0.25 25.35 14.70
C ILE A 15 -0.45 24.11 13.84
N ASN A 16 -1.27 23.14 14.25
CA ASN A 16 -1.55 21.96 13.44
C ASN A 16 -2.32 22.27 12.16
N LYS A 17 -3.26 23.24 12.19
CA LYS A 17 -3.96 23.71 11.00
C LYS A 17 -2.99 24.37 10.01
N TYR A 18 -2.09 25.21 10.48
CA TYR A 18 -1.11 25.93 9.64
C TYR A 18 0.12 25.11 9.24
N LYS A 19 0.30 23.89 9.79
CA LYS A 19 1.19 22.86 9.23
C LYS A 19 0.70 22.31 7.89
N THR A 20 -0.57 22.50 7.54
CA THR A 20 -1.12 22.11 6.24
C THR A 20 -0.95 23.21 5.20
N LYS A 21 -0.96 22.84 3.90
CA LYS A 21 -0.75 23.77 2.79
C LYS A 21 -1.74 24.94 2.86
N GLN A 22 -1.21 26.16 2.93
CA GLN A 22 -2.03 27.36 2.95
C GLN A 22 -2.41 27.81 1.54
N PRO A 23 -3.59 28.43 1.33
CA PRO A 23 -3.91 29.09 0.06
C PRO A 23 -2.83 30.11 -0.31
N GLY A 24 -2.27 30.01 -1.52
CA GLY A 24 -1.21 30.91 -2.02
C GLY A 24 0.23 30.53 -1.64
N GLU A 25 0.42 29.47 -0.86
CA GLU A 25 1.76 28.99 -0.49
C GLU A 25 2.49 28.40 -1.70
N LYS A 26 3.77 28.77 -1.87
CA LYS A 26 4.62 28.20 -2.92
C LYS A 26 4.70 26.69 -2.79
N TRP A 27 4.70 26.01 -3.94
CA TRP A 27 4.83 24.56 -3.97
C TRP A 27 6.19 24.13 -3.41
N ASP A 28 6.17 23.16 -2.50
CA ASP A 28 7.36 22.58 -1.89
C ASP A 28 7.45 21.10 -2.31
N LYS A 29 8.53 20.79 -3.03
CA LYS A 29 8.83 19.44 -3.52
C LYS A 29 8.98 18.42 -2.41
N LYS A 30 9.58 18.81 -1.27
CA LYS A 30 9.81 17.91 -0.13
C LYS A 30 8.47 17.57 0.51
N ARG A 31 7.64 18.58 0.78
CA ARG A 31 6.29 18.38 1.32
C ARG A 31 5.40 17.55 0.40
N GLU A 32 5.44 17.77 -0.92
CA GLU A 32 4.67 16.96 -1.88
C GLU A 32 5.11 15.50 -1.86
N LYS A 33 6.42 15.24 -1.73
CA LYS A 33 6.95 13.87 -1.60
C LYS A 33 6.48 13.17 -0.32
N GLU A 34 6.31 13.90 0.77
CA GLU A 34 5.94 13.34 2.09
C GLU A 34 4.43 13.26 2.34
N ASN A 35 3.68 14.25 1.85
CA ASN A 35 2.26 14.48 2.16
C ASN A 35 1.38 14.64 0.92
N GLY A 36 1.97 14.62 -0.28
CA GLY A 36 1.22 14.69 -1.53
C GLY A 36 0.44 13.43 -1.85
N LYS A 37 -0.24 13.45 -3.00
CA LYS A 37 -1.14 12.36 -3.43
C LYS A 37 -0.42 11.01 -3.55
N GLY A 38 0.82 11.01 -4.03
CA GLY A 38 1.65 9.80 -4.14
C GLY A 38 1.93 9.15 -2.78
N ALA A 39 2.33 9.96 -1.79
CA ALA A 39 2.57 9.50 -0.43
C ALA A 39 1.29 8.97 0.23
N TRP A 40 0.16 9.67 0.03
CA TRP A 40 -1.14 9.19 0.51
C TRP A 40 -1.53 7.85 -0.11
N ASN A 41 -1.38 7.70 -1.43
CA ASN A 41 -1.64 6.44 -2.13
C ASN A 41 -0.76 5.30 -1.59
N MET A 42 0.53 5.56 -1.37
CA MET A 42 1.44 4.57 -0.79
C MET A 42 1.04 4.18 0.63
N LYS A 43 0.64 5.15 1.47
CA LYS A 43 0.10 4.88 2.82
C LYS A 43 -1.14 3.99 2.76
N GLN A 44 -2.05 4.20 1.80
CA GLN A 44 -3.22 3.33 1.62
C GLN A 44 -2.83 1.91 1.21
N LYS A 45 -1.91 1.74 0.24
CA LYS A 45 -1.40 0.41 -0.15
C LYS A 45 -0.81 -0.34 1.04
N ILE A 46 0.03 0.33 1.84
CA ILE A 46 0.65 -0.25 3.04
C ILE A 46 -0.42 -0.64 4.07
N ARG A 47 -1.43 0.22 4.30
CA ARG A 47 -2.54 -0.08 5.22
C ARG A 47 -3.31 -1.32 4.80
N ILE A 48 -3.68 -1.42 3.53
CA ILE A 48 -4.37 -2.60 2.98
C ILE A 48 -3.52 -3.86 3.19
N ALA A 49 -2.22 -3.78 2.89
CA ALA A 49 -1.29 -4.89 3.08
C ALA A 49 -1.18 -5.32 4.54
N GLN A 50 -1.12 -4.38 5.48
CA GLN A 50 -1.08 -4.68 6.91
C GLN A 50 -2.33 -5.44 7.37
N ILE A 51 -3.52 -5.04 6.90
CA ILE A 51 -4.77 -5.73 7.20
C ILE A 51 -4.76 -7.15 6.63
N MET A 52 -4.35 -7.33 5.37
CA MET A 52 -4.28 -8.65 4.73
C MET A 52 -3.25 -9.56 5.42
N MET A 53 -2.05 -9.06 5.69
CA MET A 53 -1.00 -9.80 6.40
C MET A 53 -1.44 -10.22 7.81
N GLY A 54 -2.19 -9.36 8.52
CA GLY A 54 -2.78 -9.69 9.81
C GLY A 54 -3.76 -10.87 9.71
N ARG A 55 -4.63 -10.86 8.71
CA ARG A 55 -5.60 -11.96 8.46
C ARG A 55 -4.92 -13.26 8.00
N LEU A 56 -3.77 -13.16 7.33
CA LEU A 56 -2.97 -14.29 6.85
C LEU A 56 -1.91 -14.76 7.85
N ASN A 57 -1.83 -14.13 9.04
CA ASN A 57 -0.83 -14.41 10.06
C ASN A 57 0.64 -14.29 9.55
N ILE A 58 0.89 -13.42 8.57
CA ILE A 58 2.24 -13.13 8.06
C ILE A 58 2.98 -12.24 9.06
N LYS A 59 4.12 -12.70 9.58
CA LYS A 59 4.87 -12.05 10.67
C LYS A 59 6.36 -11.92 10.36
N GLY A 60 7.06 -11.15 11.19
CA GLY A 60 8.53 -11.02 11.14
C GLY A 60 9.06 -10.59 9.77
N LYS A 61 10.10 -11.29 9.29
CA LYS A 61 10.79 -10.98 8.03
C LYS A 61 9.87 -11.03 6.81
N ASP A 62 8.84 -11.87 6.82
CA ASP A 62 7.91 -11.96 5.68
C ASP A 62 7.03 -10.73 5.56
N LYS A 63 6.62 -10.15 6.69
CA LYS A 63 5.91 -8.87 6.73
C LYS A 63 6.78 -7.77 6.11
N GLU A 64 8.06 -7.74 6.45
CA GLU A 64 9.01 -6.77 5.91
C GLU A 64 9.21 -6.95 4.40
N ARG A 65 9.30 -8.20 3.92
CA ARG A 65 9.40 -8.53 2.49
C ARG A 65 8.18 -8.03 1.71
N VAL A 66 6.96 -8.28 2.18
CA VAL A 66 5.74 -7.78 1.54
C VAL A 66 5.76 -6.25 1.45
N ILE A 67 6.08 -5.57 2.55
CA ILE A 67 6.11 -4.09 2.57
C ILE A 67 7.21 -3.54 1.66
N ARG A 68 8.37 -4.20 1.57
CA ARG A 68 9.45 -3.80 0.66
C ARG A 68 8.98 -3.88 -0.79
N ILE A 69 8.41 -5.00 -1.22
CA ILE A 69 7.90 -5.17 -2.59
C ILE A 69 6.87 -4.08 -2.94
N ILE A 70 5.96 -3.76 -2.01
CA ILE A 70 4.94 -2.72 -2.22
C ILE A 70 5.57 -1.32 -2.36
N LYS A 71 6.60 -1.02 -1.57
CA LYS A 71 7.31 0.27 -1.61
C LYS A 71 8.16 0.43 -2.86
N ASP A 72 8.71 -0.66 -3.38
CA ASP A 72 9.58 -0.65 -4.55
C ASP A 72 8.82 -0.43 -5.86
N ILE A 73 7.49 -0.69 -5.85
CA ILE A 73 6.59 -0.50 -6.98
C ILE A 73 5.72 0.74 -6.75
N ASP A 74 6.17 1.88 -7.28
CA ASP A 74 5.50 3.18 -7.12
C ASP A 74 4.06 3.16 -7.63
N ASP A 75 3.84 2.64 -8.84
CA ASP A 75 2.53 2.55 -9.47
C ASP A 75 2.14 1.11 -9.82
N PHE A 76 1.09 0.62 -9.18
CA PHE A 76 0.55 -0.72 -9.41
C PHE A 76 -0.13 -0.84 -10.77
N LYS A 77 -0.54 0.27 -11.38
CA LYS A 77 -1.09 0.25 -12.74
C LYS A 77 -0.05 -0.15 -13.79
N GLN A 78 1.23 0.12 -13.54
CA GLN A 78 2.33 -0.35 -14.40
C GLN A 78 2.44 -1.88 -14.37
N ILE A 79 2.11 -2.50 -13.23
CA ILE A 79 2.06 -3.96 -13.12
C ILE A 79 0.79 -4.50 -13.77
N CYS A 80 -0.39 -4.01 -13.38
CA CYS A 80 -1.63 -4.45 -13.97
C CYS A 80 -2.68 -3.35 -13.93
N ALA A 81 -2.85 -2.65 -15.07
CA ALA A 81 -3.80 -1.55 -15.21
C ALA A 81 -5.25 -1.91 -14.86
N ASN A 82 -5.66 -3.16 -15.14
CA ASN A 82 -7.03 -3.64 -14.90
C ASN A 82 -7.20 -4.35 -13.55
N CYS A 83 -6.16 -4.39 -12.72
CA CYS A 83 -6.22 -5.04 -11.41
C CYS A 83 -6.40 -3.98 -10.31
N SER A 84 -7.19 -4.30 -9.29
CA SER A 84 -7.25 -3.47 -8.09
C SER A 84 -5.95 -3.57 -7.29
N ASN A 85 -5.68 -2.57 -6.45
CA ASN A 85 -4.50 -2.57 -5.59
C ASN A 85 -4.55 -3.74 -4.61
N GLU A 86 -5.74 -4.02 -4.07
CA GLU A 86 -6.02 -5.13 -3.16
C GLU A 86 -5.66 -6.47 -3.80
N LYS A 87 -6.02 -6.66 -5.08
CA LYS A 87 -5.71 -7.90 -5.80
C LYS A 87 -4.20 -8.08 -6.00
N ILE A 88 -3.48 -7.01 -6.34
CA ILE A 88 -2.01 -7.06 -6.47
C ILE A 88 -1.35 -7.35 -5.12
N ILE A 89 -1.79 -6.69 -4.05
CA ILE A 89 -1.29 -6.93 -2.68
C ILE A 89 -1.56 -8.36 -2.25
N ALA A 90 -2.76 -8.89 -2.51
CA ALA A 90 -3.11 -10.26 -2.19
C ALA A 90 -2.21 -11.27 -2.93
N VAL A 91 -1.86 -11.01 -4.20
CA VAL A 91 -0.89 -11.84 -4.94
C VAL A 91 0.51 -11.76 -4.33
N ILE A 92 0.98 -10.58 -3.92
CA ILE A 92 2.27 -10.42 -3.23
C ILE A 92 2.28 -11.23 -1.92
N CYS A 93 1.22 -11.14 -1.12
CA CYS A 93 1.06 -11.92 0.10
C CYS A 93 1.07 -13.43 -0.19
N PHE A 94 0.29 -13.87 -1.19
CA PHE A 94 0.24 -15.27 -1.60
C PHE A 94 1.61 -15.78 -2.05
N TYR A 95 2.35 -15.01 -2.84
CA TYR A 95 3.70 -15.37 -3.29
C TYR A 95 4.65 -15.59 -2.11
N ILE A 96 4.70 -14.67 -1.15
CA ILE A 96 5.55 -14.80 0.05
C ILE A 96 5.16 -16.04 0.86
N MET A 97 3.86 -16.29 1.05
CA MET A 97 3.39 -17.49 1.74
C MET A 97 3.81 -18.77 1.00
N LYS A 98 3.65 -18.80 -0.33
CA LYS A 98 3.96 -19.95 -1.19
C LYS A 98 5.45 -20.29 -1.23
N ILE A 99 6.33 -19.29 -1.14
CA ILE A 99 7.79 -19.50 -1.02
C ILE A 99 8.13 -20.29 0.24
N ASN A 100 7.49 -19.93 1.37
CA ASN A 100 7.77 -20.57 2.65
C ASN A 100 7.08 -21.93 2.77
N ASN A 101 5.93 -22.10 2.12
CA ASN A 101 5.20 -23.35 2.10
C ASN A 101 4.51 -23.57 0.74
N THR A 102 5.04 -24.53 -0.03
CA THR A 102 4.56 -24.85 -1.37
C THR A 102 3.19 -25.54 -1.38
N SER A 103 2.69 -26.05 -0.26
CA SER A 103 1.38 -26.72 -0.21
C SER A 103 0.19 -25.77 -0.14
N ILE A 104 0.42 -24.49 0.14
CA ILE A 104 -0.63 -23.46 0.29
C ILE A 104 -1.44 -23.33 -0.99
N LYS A 105 -2.76 -23.49 -0.90
CA LYS A 105 -3.68 -23.26 -2.02
C LYS A 105 -4.47 -21.97 -1.83
N ILE A 106 -5.02 -21.44 -2.92
CA ILE A 106 -5.76 -20.16 -2.89
C ILE A 106 -7.08 -20.35 -2.13
N GLU A 107 -7.69 -21.51 -2.30
CA GLU A 107 -9.00 -21.90 -1.78
C GLU A 107 -9.01 -22.02 -0.25
N ASP A 108 -7.84 -22.27 0.36
CA ASP A 108 -7.70 -22.44 1.80
C ASP A 108 -7.85 -21.11 2.59
N TYR A 109 -7.78 -19.97 1.89
CA TYR A 109 -7.73 -18.65 2.55
C TYR A 109 -8.82 -17.71 2.04
N LYS A 110 -9.75 -17.36 2.94
CA LYS A 110 -10.85 -16.43 2.69
C LYS A 110 -10.39 -15.07 2.11
N VAL A 111 -9.23 -14.58 2.54
CA VAL A 111 -8.66 -13.32 2.02
C VAL A 111 -8.45 -13.37 0.51
N PHE A 112 -7.98 -14.49 -0.03
CA PHE A 112 -7.73 -14.62 -1.46
C PHE A 112 -9.04 -14.77 -2.25
N ILE A 113 -10.00 -15.51 -1.70
CA ILE A 113 -11.34 -15.68 -2.29
C ILE A 113 -12.06 -14.33 -2.40
N GLU A 114 -12.08 -13.54 -1.32
CA GLU A 114 -12.70 -12.19 -1.30
C GLU A 114 -12.10 -11.25 -2.35
N ASN A 115 -10.79 -11.39 -2.62
CA ASN A 115 -10.08 -10.61 -3.63
C ASN A 115 -10.16 -11.23 -5.05
N LYS A 116 -10.98 -12.27 -5.23
CA LYS A 116 -11.18 -12.99 -6.49
C LYS A 116 -9.84 -13.42 -7.10
N LEU A 117 -8.92 -13.90 -6.27
CA LEU A 117 -7.68 -14.51 -6.73
C LEU A 117 -7.98 -15.86 -7.37
N ASN A 118 -7.27 -16.13 -8.45
CA ASN A 118 -7.20 -17.43 -9.09
C ASN A 118 -5.79 -17.62 -9.65
N GLU A 119 -5.43 -18.85 -9.98
CA GLU A 119 -4.07 -19.20 -10.44
C GLU A 119 -3.63 -18.35 -11.63
N LYS A 120 -4.50 -18.17 -12.62
CA LYS A 120 -4.22 -17.37 -13.83
C LYS A 120 -3.85 -15.93 -13.47
N SER A 121 -4.60 -15.30 -12.57
CA SER A 121 -4.33 -13.92 -12.13
C SER A 121 -3.06 -13.81 -11.30
N CYS A 122 -2.77 -14.82 -10.47
CA CYS A 122 -1.54 -14.88 -9.69
C CYS A 122 -0.33 -14.97 -10.62
N LEU A 123 -0.34 -15.93 -11.55
CA LEU A 123 0.72 -16.10 -12.54
C LEU A 123 0.95 -14.82 -13.34
N THR A 124 -0.12 -14.21 -13.84
CA THR A 124 -0.04 -12.96 -14.62
C THR A 124 0.61 -11.84 -13.82
N ILE A 125 0.15 -11.60 -12.58
CA ILE A 125 0.65 -10.50 -11.75
C ILE A 125 2.10 -10.77 -11.32
N ILE A 126 2.44 -12.00 -10.91
CA ILE A 126 3.81 -12.37 -10.51
C ILE A 126 4.77 -12.19 -11.70
N THR A 127 4.44 -12.70 -12.88
CA THR A 127 5.29 -12.52 -14.08
C THR A 127 5.51 -11.05 -14.39
N LYS A 128 4.47 -10.21 -14.28
CA LYS A 128 4.63 -8.77 -14.51
C LYS A 128 5.45 -8.06 -13.44
N ILE A 129 5.38 -8.49 -12.18
CA ILE A 129 6.26 -8.02 -11.12
C ILE A 129 7.71 -8.42 -11.42
N CYS A 130 7.95 -9.67 -11.81
CA CYS A 130 9.29 -10.13 -12.21
C CYS A 130 9.85 -9.31 -13.37
N ASN A 131 9.05 -9.09 -14.42
CA ASN A 131 9.44 -8.25 -15.56
C ASN A 131 9.74 -6.82 -15.13
N TYR A 132 8.94 -6.24 -14.22
CA TYR A 132 9.21 -4.91 -13.67
C TYR A 132 10.61 -4.82 -13.04
N TYR A 133 10.98 -5.80 -12.20
CA TYR A 133 12.30 -5.83 -11.59
C TYR A 133 13.42 -6.10 -12.61
N GLN A 134 13.21 -6.99 -13.57
CA GLN A 134 14.20 -7.26 -14.63
C GLN A 134 14.50 -6.00 -15.44
N THR A 135 13.47 -5.30 -15.90
CA THR A 135 13.64 -4.04 -16.65
C THR A 135 14.32 -2.96 -15.81
N LYS A 136 13.98 -2.86 -14.52
CA LYS A 136 14.62 -1.90 -13.61
C LYS A 136 16.11 -2.19 -13.38
N THR A 137 16.49 -3.46 -13.33
CA THR A 137 17.89 -3.89 -13.17
C THR A 137 18.71 -3.69 -14.45
N ILE A 138 18.12 -3.84 -15.63
CA ILE A 138 18.82 -3.62 -16.92
C ILE A 138 19.14 -2.13 -17.17
N ILE A 139 18.38 -1.21 -16.54
CA ILE A 139 18.53 0.24 -16.71
C ILE A 139 19.50 0.85 -15.68
N LEU A 140 20.00 0.07 -14.71
CA LEU A 140 21.03 0.46 -13.75
C LEU A 140 22.42 -0.02 -14.20
#